data_AF-A0A386RCU4-F1
#
_entry.id   AF-A0A386RCU4-F1
#
_cell.length_a   1.000
_cell.length_b   1.000
_cell.length_c   1.000
_cell.angle_alpha   90.00
_cell.angle_beta   90.00
_cell.angle_gamma   90.00
#
_symmetry.space_group_name_H-M   'P 1'
#
loop_
_entity.id
_entity.type
_entity.pdbx_description
1 polymer ?
#
loop_
_entity_poly.entity_id
_entity_poly.type
_entity_poly.pdbx_seq_one_letter_code
_entity_poly.pdbx_strand_id
1 'polypeptide(L)'
;MLQSILPDLGITEVEVTPQKQLNKKLLEKNVIMDLWAKNKDGKIFDVEMQTTKQKWPGVRFRYYQSIADQDSLKPGEDLDQIRETYIIFIYPFDPFGEGKYIYEGTFLLDKDNPDSQANTKTHWISINARGYKGQITPELKEFLDYIKYGLTKDSSNFIKKIDRERLDYIRSTE
;
A
#
# COMPACT_ATOMS: atom_id res chain seq x y z
N MET A 1 -5.97 -3.12 -9.08
CA MET A 1 -5.99 -2.81 -7.64
C MET A 1 -5.37 -1.46 -7.35
N LEU A 2 -4.07 -1.24 -7.62
CA LEU A 2 -3.42 0.06 -7.34
C LEU A 2 -4.17 1.27 -7.93
N GLN A 3 -4.60 1.19 -9.20
CA GLN A 3 -5.42 2.22 -9.84
C GLN A 3 -6.75 2.49 -9.13
N SER A 4 -7.35 1.49 -8.47
CA SER A 4 -8.59 1.66 -7.71
C SER A 4 -8.35 2.38 -6.38
N ILE A 5 -7.15 2.24 -5.80
CA ILE A 5 -6.70 2.91 -4.57
C ILE A 5 -6.27 4.35 -4.86
N LEU A 6 -5.54 4.55 -5.97
CA LEU A 6 -4.92 5.82 -6.36
C LEU A 6 -5.36 6.21 -7.78
N PRO A 7 -6.66 6.53 -7.99
CA PRO A 7 -7.20 6.77 -9.32
C PRO A 7 -6.55 7.96 -10.04
N ASP A 8 -6.16 8.97 -9.28
CA ASP A 8 -5.61 10.22 -9.81
C ASP A 8 -4.18 10.08 -10.35
N LEU A 9 -3.49 8.98 -10.03
CA LEU A 9 -2.14 8.72 -10.52
C LEU A 9 -2.09 8.14 -11.94
N GLY A 10 -3.23 7.79 -12.53
CA GLY A 10 -3.29 7.25 -13.90
C GLY A 10 -2.37 6.04 -14.11
N ILE A 11 -2.31 5.14 -13.14
CA ILE A 11 -1.48 3.93 -13.15
C ILE A 11 -2.04 2.96 -14.20
N THR A 12 -1.41 2.93 -15.37
CA THR A 12 -1.76 2.01 -16.46
C THR A 12 -0.94 0.73 -16.44
N GLU A 13 0.31 0.79 -15.97
CA GLU A 13 1.25 -0.32 -15.99
C GLU A 13 2.19 -0.24 -14.79
N VAL A 14 2.49 -1.40 -14.21
CA VAL A 14 3.47 -1.57 -13.13
C VAL A 14 4.25 -2.86 -13.33
N GLU A 15 5.54 -2.80 -13.04
CA GLU A 15 6.36 -3.98 -12.81
C GLU A 15 6.08 -4.46 -11.38
N VAL A 16 5.66 -5.72 -11.21
CA VAL A 16 5.30 -6.30 -9.92
C VAL A 16 6.34 -7.33 -9.50
N THR A 17 6.82 -7.21 -8.26
CA THR A 17 7.64 -8.23 -7.60
C THR A 17 6.86 -8.78 -6.40
N PRO A 18 6.18 -9.93 -6.54
CA PRO A 18 5.56 -10.63 -5.41
C PRO A 18 6.65 -11.11 -4.45
N GLN A 19 6.46 -10.95 -3.14
CA GLN A 19 7.38 -11.46 -2.11
C GLN A 19 8.84 -11.04 -2.32
N LYS A 20 9.09 -9.74 -2.52
CA LYS A 20 10.47 -9.22 -2.65
C LYS A 20 11.23 -9.46 -1.35
N GLN A 21 12.13 -10.44 -1.35
CA GLN A 21 13.09 -10.68 -0.28
C GLN A 21 14.28 -9.72 -0.46
N LEU A 22 14.46 -8.80 0.47
CA LEU A 22 15.63 -7.92 0.46
C LEU A 22 16.84 -8.61 1.09
N ASN A 23 18.02 -8.39 0.50
CA ASN A 23 19.28 -9.02 0.89
C ASN A 23 19.50 -9.07 2.41
N LYS A 24 19.77 -10.27 2.93
CA LYS A 24 20.09 -10.61 4.34
C LYS A 24 21.18 -9.75 5.00
N LYS A 25 21.92 -8.94 4.26
CA LYS A 25 23.04 -8.14 4.76
C LYS A 25 22.63 -6.83 5.44
N LEU A 26 21.38 -6.37 5.30
CA LEU A 26 20.89 -5.09 5.84
C LEU A 26 19.72 -5.22 6.82
N LEU A 27 19.04 -6.36 6.89
CA LEU A 27 17.80 -6.52 7.67
C LEU A 27 17.94 -7.74 8.60
N GLU A 28 18.07 -7.49 9.91
CA GLU A 28 18.05 -8.54 10.94
C GLU A 28 16.68 -9.23 11.08
N LYS A 29 15.64 -8.68 10.44
CA LYS A 29 14.30 -9.26 10.34
C LYS A 29 14.02 -9.61 8.88
N ASN A 30 13.73 -10.88 8.60
CA ASN A 30 13.20 -11.31 7.30
C ASN A 30 11.82 -10.65 7.10
N VAL A 31 11.76 -9.54 6.38
CA VAL A 31 10.51 -8.93 5.95
C VAL A 31 10.28 -9.33 4.50
N ILE A 32 9.18 -10.05 4.27
CA ILE A 32 8.69 -10.41 2.94
C ILE A 32 7.57 -9.42 2.65
N MET A 33 7.73 -8.62 1.59
CA MET A 33 6.71 -7.65 1.18
C MET A 33 5.65 -8.35 0.33
N ASP A 34 4.37 -8.15 0.64
CA ASP A 34 3.25 -8.83 -0.01
C ASP A 34 3.16 -8.43 -1.49
N LEU A 35 3.25 -7.13 -1.79
CA LEU A 35 3.24 -6.61 -3.16
C LEU A 35 4.14 -5.38 -3.28
N TRP A 36 5.29 -5.57 -3.94
CA TRP A 36 6.13 -4.48 -4.40
C TRP A 36 5.85 -4.18 -5.86
N ALA A 37 5.64 -2.92 -6.21
CA ALA A 37 5.42 -2.51 -7.58
C ALA A 37 6.13 -1.21 -7.94
N LYS A 38 6.53 -1.07 -9.21
CA LYS A 38 7.14 0.14 -9.75
C LYS A 38 6.44 0.53 -11.05
N ASN A 39 6.02 1.79 -11.17
CA ASN A 39 5.47 2.28 -12.44
C ASN A 39 6.58 2.79 -13.38
N LYS A 40 6.19 3.16 -14.62
CA LYS A 40 7.11 3.70 -15.64
C LYS A 40 7.85 4.98 -15.22
N ASP A 41 7.24 5.80 -14.36
CA ASP A 41 7.83 7.04 -13.85
C ASP A 41 8.76 6.78 -12.65
N GLY A 42 8.89 5.51 -12.26
CA GLY A 42 9.72 5.06 -11.16
C GLY A 42 9.07 5.14 -9.77
N LYS A 43 7.81 5.57 -9.67
CA LYS A 43 7.07 5.57 -8.39
C LYS A 43 7.01 4.16 -7.83
N ILE A 44 7.29 4.04 -6.55
CA ILE A 44 7.33 2.76 -5.83
C ILE A 44 6.05 2.62 -5.01
N PHE A 45 5.42 1.46 -5.09
CA PHE A 45 4.24 1.09 -4.33
C PHE A 45 4.55 -0.17 -3.54
N ASP A 46 4.38 -0.09 -2.23
CA ASP A 46 4.48 -1.21 -1.31
C ASP A 46 3.10 -1.41 -0.68
N VAL A 47 2.45 -2.54 -0.95
CA VAL A 47 1.11 -2.84 -0.44
C VAL A 47 1.19 -4.05 0.46
N GLU A 48 0.78 -3.87 1.72
CA GLU A 48 0.84 -4.90 2.76
C GLU A 48 -0.53 -5.14 3.39
N MET A 49 -0.92 -6.40 3.56
CA MET A 49 -2.13 -6.76 4.28
C MET A 49 -1.85 -6.97 5.77
N GLN A 50 -2.51 -6.18 6.63
CA GLN A 50 -2.34 -6.24 8.09
C GLN A 50 -3.52 -6.96 8.73
N THR A 51 -3.46 -8.30 8.83
CA THR A 51 -4.54 -9.14 9.36
C THR A 51 -4.75 -9.04 10.88
N THR A 52 -3.76 -8.49 11.59
CA THR A 52 -3.79 -8.32 13.05
C THR A 52 -3.51 -6.88 13.44
N LYS A 53 -4.07 -6.43 14.57
CA LYS A 53 -3.79 -5.10 15.10
C LYS A 53 -2.37 -5.04 15.64
N GLN A 54 -1.46 -4.56 14.81
CA GLN A 54 -0.08 -4.33 15.16
C GLN A 54 0.06 -3.01 15.94
N LYS A 55 0.99 -2.97 16.90
CA LYS A 55 1.33 -1.73 17.61
C LYS A 55 2.13 -0.79 16.70
N TRP A 56 2.00 0.51 16.95
CA TRP A 56 2.83 1.56 16.35
C TRP A 56 2.78 1.64 14.81
N PRO A 57 1.60 1.88 14.21
CA PRO A 57 1.45 1.95 12.76
C PRO A 57 2.43 2.93 12.10
N GLY A 58 2.65 4.10 12.68
CA GLY A 58 3.63 5.08 12.16
C GLY A 58 5.09 4.60 12.16
N VAL A 59 5.51 3.81 13.16
CA VAL A 59 6.86 3.23 13.19
C VAL A 59 7.01 2.18 12.09
N ARG A 60 5.95 1.39 11.83
CA ARG A 60 5.93 0.42 10.74
C ARG A 60 6.00 1.13 9.40
N PHE A 61 5.16 2.14 9.16
CA PHE A 61 5.24 2.94 7.94
C PHE A 61 6.66 3.47 7.72
N ARG A 62 7.31 4.04 8.74
CA ARG A 62 8.70 4.50 8.66
C ARG A 62 9.69 3.40 8.30
N TYR A 63 9.50 2.19 8.82
CA TYR A 63 10.37 1.05 8.49
C TYR A 63 10.26 0.66 7.01
N TYR A 64 9.04 0.45 6.50
CA TYR A 64 8.83 0.11 5.09
C TYR A 64 9.19 1.27 4.16
N GLN A 65 8.97 2.51 4.60
CA GLN A 65 9.46 3.71 3.92
C GLN A 65 10.97 3.66 3.72
N SER A 66 11.74 3.33 4.76
CA SER A 66 13.20 3.29 4.67
C SER A 66 13.70 2.26 3.65
N ILE A 67 12.91 1.21 3.40
CA ILE A 67 13.17 0.20 2.38
C ILE A 67 12.86 0.76 0.99
N ALA A 68 11.72 1.43 0.81
CA ALA A 68 11.35 2.12 -0.42
C ALA A 68 12.35 3.22 -0.79
N ASP A 69 12.80 4.01 0.18
CA ASP A 69 13.79 5.07 -0.05
C ASP A 69 15.11 4.51 -0.59
N GLN A 70 15.56 3.36 -0.10
CA GLN A 70 16.78 2.72 -0.59
C GLN A 70 16.70 2.27 -2.05
N ASP A 71 15.52 1.90 -2.55
CA ASP A 71 15.29 1.52 -3.95
C ASP A 71 14.82 2.72 -4.82
N SER A 72 14.50 3.83 -4.18
CA SER A 72 14.01 5.05 -4.83
C SER A 72 15.11 5.82 -5.55
N LEU A 73 16.38 5.64 -5.19
CA LEU A 73 17.55 6.28 -5.81
C LEU A 73 18.52 5.22 -6.35
N LYS A 74 19.01 5.45 -7.56
CA LYS A 74 20.11 4.68 -8.15
C LYS A 74 21.45 5.26 -7.73
N PRO A 75 22.53 4.46 -7.70
CA PRO A 75 23.88 4.98 -7.46
C PRO A 75 24.21 6.13 -8.40
N GLY A 76 24.56 7.29 -7.83
CA GLY A 76 24.91 8.50 -8.57
C GLY A 76 23.75 9.47 -8.86
N GLU A 77 22.51 9.17 -8.44
CA GLU A 77 21.39 10.12 -8.48
C GLU A 77 21.46 11.11 -7.29
N ASP A 78 21.09 12.37 -7.55
CA ASP A 78 20.97 13.40 -6.51
C ASP A 78 19.69 13.23 -5.68
N LEU A 79 19.66 13.79 -4.47
CA LEU A 79 18.54 13.64 -3.54
C LEU A 79 17.22 14.24 -4.06
N ASP A 80 17.27 15.27 -4.91
CA ASP A 80 16.08 15.87 -5.51
C ASP A 80 15.39 14.94 -6.53
N GLN A 81 16.13 13.96 -7.05
CA GLN A 81 15.66 12.90 -7.95
C GLN A 81 15.00 11.74 -7.22
N ILE A 82 14.87 11.80 -5.88
CA ILE A 82 14.18 10.78 -5.10
C ILE A 82 12.77 10.56 -5.67
N ARG A 83 12.45 9.29 -5.91
CA ARG A 83 11.18 8.86 -6.51
C ARG A 83 10.07 8.89 -5.47
N GLU A 84 8.84 9.15 -5.89
CA GLU A 84 7.70 9.06 -4.99
C GLU A 84 7.48 7.63 -4.52
N THR A 85 7.09 7.50 -3.26
CA THR A 85 6.93 6.23 -2.55
C THR A 85 5.57 6.18 -1.87
N TYR A 86 4.89 5.05 -2.02
CA TYR A 86 3.55 4.81 -1.49
C TYR A 86 3.58 3.55 -0.63
N ILE A 87 3.53 3.72 0.68
CA ILE A 87 3.40 2.61 1.63
C ILE A 87 1.92 2.49 1.99
N ILE A 88 1.31 1.37 1.59
CA ILE A 88 -0.13 1.16 1.64
C ILE A 88 -0.42 -0.05 2.53
N PHE A 89 -1.03 0.19 3.69
CA PHE A 89 -1.48 -0.86 4.58
C PHE A 89 -2.98 -1.09 4.42
N ILE A 90 -3.38 -2.34 4.15
CA ILE A 90 -4.78 -2.74 4.03
C ILE A 90 -5.19 -3.51 5.28
N TYR A 91 -6.27 -3.07 5.93
CA TYR A 91 -6.76 -3.62 7.19
C TYR A 91 -8.17 -4.21 7.01
N PRO A 92 -8.43 -5.46 7.47
CA PRO A 92 -9.78 -6.04 7.51
C PRO A 92 -10.65 -5.48 8.68
N PHE A 93 -10.10 -4.52 9.43
CA PHE A 93 -10.71 -3.81 10.55
C PHE A 93 -10.38 -2.32 10.48
N ASP A 94 -11.01 -1.49 11.32
CA ASP A 94 -10.67 -0.07 11.42
C ASP A 94 -9.43 0.14 12.31
N PRO A 95 -8.28 0.56 11.75
CA PRO A 95 -7.04 0.69 12.53
C PRO A 95 -7.09 1.86 13.51
N PHE A 96 -7.90 2.90 13.24
CA PHE A 96 -7.91 4.15 14.00
C PHE A 96 -9.24 4.46 14.68
N GLY A 97 -10.33 3.79 14.27
CA GLY A 97 -11.66 3.91 14.89
C GLY A 97 -12.49 5.10 14.39
N GLU A 98 -12.03 5.83 13.37
CA GLU A 98 -12.71 7.02 12.85
C GLU A 98 -13.70 6.71 11.72
N GLY A 99 -13.74 5.47 11.23
CA GLY A 99 -14.68 4.99 10.22
C GLY A 99 -14.36 5.42 8.78
N LYS A 100 -13.22 6.06 8.51
CA LYS A 100 -12.83 6.43 7.14
C LYS A 100 -12.43 5.18 6.34
N TYR A 101 -12.73 5.16 5.04
CA TYR A 101 -12.20 4.15 4.11
C TYR A 101 -10.69 4.27 3.92
N ILE A 102 -10.21 5.50 3.78
CA ILE A 102 -8.80 5.81 3.53
C ILE A 102 -8.34 6.83 4.56
N TYR A 103 -7.17 6.58 5.13
CA TYR A 103 -6.41 7.53 5.92
C TYR A 103 -5.08 7.77 5.21
N GLU A 104 -4.74 9.03 4.99
CA GLU A 104 -3.45 9.42 4.45
C GLU A 104 -2.72 10.29 5.47
N GLY A 105 -1.47 9.93 5.76
CA GLY A 105 -0.60 10.67 6.64
C GLY A 105 0.16 11.77 5.89
N THR A 106 0.39 12.88 6.57
CA THR A 106 1.25 13.97 6.05
C THR A 106 2.26 14.41 7.10
N PHE A 107 3.37 14.98 6.65
CA PHE A 107 4.39 15.55 7.52
C PHE A 107 4.28 17.08 7.50
N LEU A 108 4.18 17.68 8.68
CA LEU A 108 4.18 19.15 8.83
C LEU A 108 5.58 19.61 9.23
N LEU A 109 6.07 20.69 8.63
CA LEU A 109 7.31 21.37 9.01
C LEU A 109 7.14 22.15 10.32
N ASP A 110 5.93 22.63 10.57
CA ASP A 110 5.50 23.26 11.81
C ASP A 110 4.22 22.58 12.30
N LYS A 111 4.31 21.92 13.45
CA LYS A 111 3.21 21.14 14.05
C LYS A 111 1.97 21.99 14.34
N ASP A 112 2.15 23.30 14.52
CA ASP A 112 1.08 24.24 14.87
C ASP A 112 0.50 24.92 13.61
N ASN A 113 1.06 24.67 12.43
CA ASN A 113 0.62 25.21 11.14
C ASN A 113 0.23 24.09 10.16
N PRO A 114 -1.07 23.82 9.95
CA PRO A 114 -1.54 22.81 8.99
C PRO A 114 -1.13 23.06 7.54
N ASP A 115 -0.84 24.31 7.16
CA ASP A 115 -0.42 24.68 5.81
C ASP A 115 1.08 24.42 5.57
N SER A 116 1.82 23.99 6.60
CA SER A 116 3.26 23.74 6.55
C SER A 116 3.63 22.34 6.03
N GLN A 117 2.77 21.72 5.22
CA GLN A 117 2.99 20.38 4.70
C GLN A 117 4.35 20.29 3.95
N ALA A 118 5.18 19.36 4.40
CA ALA A 118 6.45 19.05 3.76
C ALA A 118 6.20 18.22 2.49
N ASN A 119 6.81 18.62 1.38
CA ASN A 119 6.87 17.77 0.19
C ASN A 119 8.00 16.74 0.36
N THR A 120 7.68 15.61 0.99
CA THR A 120 8.63 14.51 1.18
C THR A 120 8.61 13.48 0.04
N LYS A 121 7.68 13.62 -0.93
CA LYS A 121 7.37 12.60 -1.94
C LYS A 121 7.02 11.21 -1.34
N THR A 122 6.56 11.19 -0.09
CA THR A 122 6.18 9.99 0.65
C THR A 122 4.69 10.01 0.95
N HIS A 123 4.02 8.88 0.71
CA HIS A 123 2.60 8.70 0.99
C HIS A 123 2.41 7.50 1.92
N TRP A 124 1.89 7.75 3.13
CA TRP A 124 1.52 6.70 4.08
C TRP A 124 0.01 6.54 4.08
N ILE A 125 -0.46 5.41 3.56
CA ILE A 125 -1.88 5.19 3.28
C ILE A 125 -2.36 3.98 4.07
N SER A 126 -3.40 4.17 4.88
CA SER A 126 -4.13 3.06 5.51
C SER A 126 -5.51 2.91 4.86
N ILE A 127 -5.80 1.72 4.35
CA ILE A 127 -7.09 1.34 3.79
C ILE A 127 -7.84 0.49 4.81
N ASN A 128 -9.02 0.93 5.19
CA ASN A 128 -9.89 0.28 6.15
C ASN A 128 -11.05 -0.40 5.41
N ALA A 129 -11.06 -1.73 5.38
CA ALA A 129 -12.13 -2.49 4.72
C ALA A 129 -13.50 -2.27 5.38
N ARG A 130 -13.53 -1.92 6.68
CA ARG A 130 -14.75 -1.58 7.43
C ARG A 130 -15.11 -0.10 7.38
N GLY A 131 -14.46 0.68 6.52
CA GLY A 131 -14.77 2.08 6.34
C GLY A 131 -16.22 2.31 5.89
N TYR A 132 -16.74 3.48 6.22
CA TYR A 132 -18.06 3.95 5.81
C TYR A 132 -18.09 5.47 5.59
N LYS A 133 -17.01 6.20 5.90
CA LYS A 133 -16.83 7.63 5.63
C LYS A 133 -15.81 7.85 4.51
N GLY A 134 -16.04 8.88 3.70
CA GLY A 134 -15.21 9.23 2.54
C GLY A 134 -15.70 8.55 1.25
N GLN A 135 -15.12 8.99 0.14
CA GLN A 135 -15.43 8.46 -1.19
C GLN A 135 -14.33 7.52 -1.66
N ILE A 136 -14.73 6.44 -2.32
CA ILE A 136 -13.83 5.47 -2.97
C ILE A 136 -14.45 5.02 -4.28
N THR A 137 -13.63 4.48 -5.17
CA THR A 137 -14.12 3.89 -6.43
C THR A 137 -15.01 2.67 -6.15
N PRO A 138 -16.02 2.39 -7.01
CA PRO A 138 -16.83 1.18 -6.90
C PRO A 138 -15.98 -0.10 -6.88
N GLU A 139 -14.91 -0.14 -7.68
CA GLU A 139 -13.99 -1.27 -7.76
C GLU A 139 -13.23 -1.47 -6.45
N LEU A 140 -12.76 -0.39 -5.80
CA LEU A 140 -12.15 -0.50 -4.48
C LEU A 140 -13.19 -0.96 -3.45
N LYS A 141 -14.42 -0.45 -3.52
CA LYS A 141 -15.50 -0.85 -2.61
C LYS A 141 -15.77 -2.35 -2.68
N GLU A 142 -15.89 -2.90 -3.89
CA GLU A 142 -16.06 -4.35 -4.09
C GLU A 142 -14.89 -5.16 -3.52
N PHE A 143 -13.66 -4.69 -3.70
CA PHE A 143 -12.47 -5.35 -3.17
C PHE A 143 -12.46 -5.37 -1.64
N LEU A 144 -12.84 -4.25 -0.99
CA LEU A 144 -12.95 -4.18 0.46
C LEU A 144 -14.07 -5.07 1.01
N ASP A 145 -15.20 -5.18 0.30
CA ASP A 145 -16.27 -6.09 0.68
C ASP A 145 -15.84 -7.56 0.51
N TYR A 146 -15.07 -7.90 -0.53
CA TYR A 146 -14.44 -9.21 -0.68
C TYR A 146 -13.47 -9.55 0.47
N ILE A 147 -12.65 -8.60 0.94
CA ILE A 147 -11.79 -8.81 2.12
C ILE A 147 -12.63 -9.15 3.36
N LYS A 148 -13.80 -8.55 3.50
CA LYS A 148 -14.68 -8.75 4.67
C LYS A 148 -15.48 -10.04 4.62
N TYR A 149 -16.03 -10.37 3.45
CA TYR A 149 -17.07 -11.38 3.32
C TYR A 149 -16.61 -12.59 2.50
N GLY A 150 -15.44 -12.52 1.87
CA GLY A 150 -14.96 -13.50 0.90
C GLY A 150 -15.72 -13.41 -0.42
N LEU A 151 -15.54 -14.43 -1.25
CA LEU A 151 -16.22 -14.54 -2.54
C LEU A 151 -17.71 -14.84 -2.32
N THR A 152 -18.58 -14.13 -3.04
CA THR A 152 -20.04 -14.34 -3.02
C THR A 152 -20.57 -14.67 -4.42
N LYS A 153 -21.83 -15.11 -4.52
CA LYS A 153 -22.47 -15.40 -5.82
C LYS A 153 -22.54 -14.17 -6.72
N ASP A 154 -22.77 -13.01 -6.11
CA ASP A 154 -22.94 -11.73 -6.78
C ASP A 154 -21.61 -10.99 -7.01
N SER A 155 -20.48 -11.58 -6.60
CA SER A 155 -19.16 -11.00 -6.84
C SER A 155 -18.91 -10.79 -8.34
N SER A 156 -18.38 -9.60 -8.66
CA SER A 156 -18.07 -9.21 -10.03
C SER A 156 -16.98 -10.09 -10.65
N ASN A 157 -16.82 -9.97 -11.96
CA ASN A 157 -15.72 -10.65 -12.69
C ASN A 157 -14.35 -10.20 -12.18
N PHE A 158 -14.22 -8.94 -11.72
CA PHE A 158 -13.00 -8.42 -11.12
C PHE A 158 -12.64 -9.18 -9.84
N ILE A 159 -13.58 -9.35 -8.90
CA ILE A 159 -13.34 -10.10 -7.66
C ILE A 159 -13.10 -11.59 -7.92
N LYS A 160 -13.85 -12.19 -8.86
CA LYS A 160 -13.66 -13.60 -9.26
C LYS A 160 -12.27 -13.84 -9.85
N LYS A 161 -11.72 -12.86 -10.59
CA LYS A 161 -10.35 -12.92 -11.09
C LYS A 161 -9.33 -12.90 -9.94
N ILE A 162 -9.47 -11.96 -9.00
CA ILE A 162 -8.59 -11.86 -7.83
C ILE A 162 -8.60 -13.15 -7.00
N ASP A 163 -9.78 -13.72 -6.71
CA ASP A 163 -9.89 -14.95 -5.91
C ASP A 163 -9.21 -16.14 -6.61
N ARG A 164 -9.34 -16.24 -7.94
CA ARG A 164 -8.65 -17.25 -8.74
C ARG A 164 -7.13 -17.09 -8.70
N GLU A 165 -6.62 -15.88 -8.95
CA GLU A 165 -5.18 -15.59 -8.90
C GLU A 165 -4.59 -15.88 -7.51
N ARG A 166 -5.34 -15.57 -6.43
CA ARG A 166 -4.97 -15.95 -5.06
C ARG A 166 -4.83 -17.46 -4.90
N LEU A 167 -5.80 -18.23 -5.39
CA LEU A 167 -5.79 -19.70 -5.29
C LEU A 167 -4.67 -20.34 -6.11
N ASP A 168 -4.43 -19.84 -7.32
CA ASP A 168 -3.35 -20.32 -8.18
C ASP A 168 -1.97 -20.05 -7.55
N TYR A 169 -1.81 -18.87 -6.94
CA TYR A 169 -0.60 -18.54 -6.18
C TYR A 169 -0.36 -19.50 -5.02
N ILE A 170 -1.37 -19.74 -4.17
CA ILE A 170 -1.26 -20.68 -3.03
C ILE A 170 -0.82 -22.06 -3.52
N ARG A 171 -1.49 -22.60 -4.55
CA ARG A 171 -1.16 -23.92 -5.14
C ARG A 171 0.24 -24.01 -5.74
N SER A 172 0.80 -22.89 -6.21
CA SER A 172 2.16 -22.85 -6.79
C SER A 172 3.26 -22.83 -5.73
N THR A 173 2.89 -22.57 -4.47
CA THR A 173 3.81 -22.46 -3.33
C THR A 173 3.74 -23.66 -2.38
N GLU A 174 2.83 -24.61 -2.64
CA GLU A 174 2.72 -25.94 -2.00
C GLU A 174 3.45 -27.00 -2.83
#